data_AF-A0A4Q8M8L6-F1
#
_entry.id   AF-A0A4Q8M8L6-F1
#
_cell.length_a   1.000
_cell.length_b   1.000
_cell.length_c   1.000
_cell.angle_alpha   90.00
_cell.angle_beta   90.00
_cell.angle_gamma   90.00
#
_symmetry.space_group_name_H-M   'P 1'
#
loop_
_entity.id
_entity.type
_entity.pdbx_description
1 polymer ?
#
loop_
_entity_poly.entity_id
_entity_poly.type
_entity_poly.pdbx_seq_one_letter_code
_entity_poly.pdbx_strand_id
1 'polypeptide(L)'
;MNRSVIVHGPQGCGKTRNAVALARHFGLSQILDDQDPYRLPVGVSVGCLILTNHHLGTVREHAHCDVVAYAAAARAAGVNNHLN
;
A
#
# COMPACT_ATOMS: atom_id res chain seq x y z
N MET A 1 13.74 -9.63 -8.39
CA MET A 1 12.99 -8.39 -8.69
C MET A 1 11.97 -8.21 -7.59
N ASN A 2 12.10 -7.20 -6.74
CA ASN A 2 11.16 -6.95 -5.64
C ASN A 2 9.94 -6.21 -6.23
N ARG A 3 8.79 -6.88 -6.28
CA ARG A 3 7.56 -6.29 -6.79
C ARG A 3 7.07 -5.20 -5.83
N SER A 4 6.49 -4.13 -6.37
CA SER A 4 5.88 -3.06 -5.58
C SER A 4 4.47 -3.45 -5.12
N VAL A 5 4.01 -2.85 -4.02
CA VAL A 5 2.73 -3.19 -3.38
C VAL A 5 1.89 -1.92 -3.25
N ILE A 6 0.65 -1.97 -3.74
CA ILE A 6 -0.36 -0.94 -3.49
C ILE A 6 -1.22 -1.38 -2.30
N VAL A 7 -1.24 -0.54 -1.27
CA VAL A 7 -2.10 -0.70 -0.10
C VAL A 7 -3.22 0.33 -0.15
N HIS A 8 -4.46 -0.16 -0.27
CA HIS A 8 -5.64 0.68 -0.35
C HIS A 8 -6.51 0.60 0.91
N GLY A 9 -7.17 1.70 1.25
CA GLY A 9 -8.16 1.72 2.33
C GLY A 9 -8.70 3.13 2.57
N PRO A 10 -9.78 3.30 3.35
CA PRO A 10 -10.39 4.62 3.59
C PRO A 10 -9.40 5.65 4.12
N GLN A 11 -9.66 6.93 3.87
CA GLN A 11 -8.90 8.01 4.50
C GLN A 11 -9.02 7.92 6.03
N GLY A 12 -7.92 8.19 6.74
CA GLY A 12 -7.91 8.19 8.21
C GLY A 12 -7.76 6.81 8.87
N CYS A 13 -7.71 5.69 8.14
CA CYS A 13 -7.58 4.36 8.76
C CYS A 13 -6.20 4.04 9.36
N GLY A 14 -5.20 4.90 9.11
CA GLY A 14 -3.85 4.78 9.67
C GLY A 14 -2.74 4.34 8.69
N LYS A 15 -3.01 4.27 7.38
CA LYS A 15 -2.02 3.93 6.33
C LYS A 15 -0.71 4.72 6.49
N THR A 16 -0.78 6.04 6.44
CA THR A 16 0.38 6.95 6.57
C THR A 16 1.13 6.72 7.89
N ARG A 17 0.41 6.59 9.01
CA ARG A 17 0.98 6.33 10.34
C ARG A 17 1.78 5.02 10.39
N ASN A 18 1.30 3.99 9.69
CA ASN A 18 1.89 2.66 9.72
C ASN A 18 2.78 2.36 8.50
N ALA A 19 3.01 3.33 7.62
CA ALA A 19 3.67 3.14 6.33
C ALA A 19 5.06 2.47 6.45
N VAL A 20 5.86 2.88 7.44
CA VAL A 20 7.19 2.30 7.68
C VAL A 20 7.12 0.84 8.10
N ALA A 21 6.16 0.48 8.96
CA ALA A 21 5.97 -0.90 9.41
C ALA A 21 5.47 -1.79 8.26
N LEU A 22 4.56 -1.27 7.44
CA LEU A 22 4.09 -1.95 6.23
C LEU A 22 5.24 -2.17 5.24
N ALA A 23 6.04 -1.13 4.94
CA ALA A 23 7.15 -1.24 4.00
C ALA A 23 8.18 -2.27 4.48
N ARG A 24 8.52 -2.26 5.78
CA ARG A 24 9.38 -3.27 6.41
C ARG A 24 8.81 -4.69 6.28
N HIS A 25 7.52 -4.86 6.55
CA HIS A 25 6.86 -6.16 6.45
C HIS A 25 6.94 -6.73 5.02
N PHE A 26 6.74 -5.88 4.00
CA PHE A 26 6.81 -6.29 2.60
C PHE A 26 8.24 -6.30 2.02
N GLY A 27 9.27 -5.93 2.80
CA GLY A 27 10.65 -5.85 2.30
C GLY A 27 10.85 -4.76 1.24
N LEU A 28 10.13 -3.65 1.37
CA LEU A 28 10.12 -2.50 0.46
C LEU A 28 10.94 -1.35 1.06
N SER A 29 11.71 -0.66 0.23
CA SER A 29 12.65 0.40 0.67
C SER A 29 12.12 1.81 0.42
N GLN A 30 11.07 1.95 -0.38
CA GLN A 30 10.47 3.23 -0.74
C GLN A 30 9.00 3.27 -0.35
N ILE A 31 8.50 4.46 0.00
CA ILE A 31 7.10 4.70 0.35
C ILE A 31 6.61 5.88 -0.48
N LEU A 32 5.50 5.67 -1.19
CA LEU A 32 4.77 6.71 -1.91
C LEU A 32 3.38 6.82 -1.26
N ASP A 33 3.16 7.87 -0.49
CA ASP A 33 1.89 8.10 0.20
C ASP A 33 0.93 8.96 -0.63
N ASP A 34 -0.37 8.80 -0.38
CA ASP A 34 -1.46 9.54 -1.04
C ASP A 34 -1.39 9.54 -2.59
N GLN A 35 -1.19 8.35 -3.18
CA GLN A 35 -1.08 8.21 -4.64
C GLN A 35 -2.43 7.86 -5.29
N ASP A 36 -2.65 8.38 -6.50
CA ASP A 36 -3.69 7.89 -7.41
C ASP A 36 -3.16 6.63 -8.13
N PRO A 37 -3.74 5.44 -7.90
CA PRO A 37 -3.26 4.19 -8.49
C PRO A 37 -3.39 4.19 -10.02
N TYR A 38 -4.29 4.99 -10.61
CA TYR A 38 -4.50 5.10 -12.06
C TYR A 38 -3.54 6.08 -12.74
N ARG A 39 -2.77 6.85 -11.96
CA ARG A 39 -1.83 7.87 -12.43
C ARG A 39 -0.46 7.73 -11.76
N LEU A 40 -0.05 6.50 -11.49
CA LEU A 40 1.26 6.23 -10.93
C LEU A 40 2.38 6.72 -11.87
N PRO A 41 3.45 7.32 -11.34
CA PRO A 41 4.58 7.75 -12.14
C PRO A 41 5.14 6.61 -12.99
N VAL A 42 5.46 6.91 -14.26
CA VAL A 42 6.19 5.97 -15.12
C VAL A 42 7.51 5.65 -14.43
N GLY A 43 7.79 4.36 -14.23
CA GLY A 43 9.00 3.93 -13.54
C GLY A 43 8.92 4.00 -12.02
N VAL A 44 7.70 3.99 -11.42
CA VAL A 44 7.53 3.59 -10.01
C VAL A 44 8.44 2.39 -9.78
N SER A 45 9.47 2.63 -9.00
CA SER A 45 10.60 1.72 -8.91
C SER A 45 10.13 0.42 -8.28
N VAL A 46 10.76 -0.67 -8.69
CA VAL A 46 10.65 -1.95 -8.00
C VAL A 46 10.94 -1.75 -6.50
N GLY A 47 10.13 -2.31 -5.62
CA GLY A 47 10.34 -2.20 -4.18
C GLY A 47 9.68 -0.98 -3.50
N CYS A 48 8.61 -0.43 -4.08
CA CYS A 48 7.81 0.64 -3.49
C CYS A 48 6.58 0.12 -2.76
N LEU A 49 6.31 0.66 -1.56
CA LEU A 49 5.00 0.64 -0.93
C LEU A 49 4.23 1.88 -1.39
N ILE A 50 3.07 1.67 -2.01
CA ILE A 50 2.21 2.73 -2.52
C ILE A 50 0.95 2.76 -1.67
N LEU A 51 0.61 3.90 -1.06
CA LEU A 51 -0.59 4.04 -0.25
C LEU A 51 -1.63 4.85 -1.02
N THR A 52 -2.88 4.40 -0.98
CA THR A 52 -3.97 5.09 -1.65
C THR A 52 -5.29 5.03 -0.87
N ASN A 53 -6.09 6.08 -1.01
CA ASN A 53 -7.47 6.13 -0.53
C ASN A 53 -8.47 5.60 -1.57
N HIS A 54 -8.03 5.38 -2.82
CA HIS A 54 -8.88 4.83 -3.87
C HIS A 54 -9.28 3.38 -3.56
N HIS A 55 -10.57 3.09 -3.62
CA HIS A 55 -11.06 1.74 -3.37
C HIS A 55 -10.83 0.86 -4.60
N LEU A 56 -9.91 -0.10 -4.50
CA LEU A 56 -9.59 -1.03 -5.59
C LEU A 56 -10.42 -2.32 -5.57
N GLY A 57 -11.39 -2.44 -4.66
CA GLY A 57 -12.30 -3.60 -4.60
C GLY A 57 -11.58 -4.91 -4.33
N THR A 58 -11.81 -5.92 -5.18
CA THR A 58 -11.22 -7.26 -5.08
C THR A 58 -10.02 -7.46 -6.03
N VAL A 59 -9.56 -6.39 -6.68
CA VAL A 59 -8.39 -6.44 -7.57
C VAL A 59 -7.17 -6.91 -6.78
N ARG A 60 -6.44 -7.89 -7.32
CA ARG A 60 -5.23 -8.46 -6.70
C ARG A 60 -3.93 -7.91 -7.30
N GLU A 61 -4.01 -7.29 -8.48
CA GLU A 61 -2.87 -6.71 -9.18
C GLU A 61 -3.32 -5.48 -9.98
N HIS A 62 -2.54 -4.40 -9.93
CA HIS A 62 -2.77 -3.17 -10.71
C HIS A 62 -1.44 -2.52 -11.06
N ALA A 63 -1.26 -2.08 -12.32
CA ALA A 63 -0.01 -1.46 -12.79
C ALA A 63 1.25 -2.27 -12.42
N HIS A 64 1.18 -3.60 -12.57
CA HIS A 64 2.23 -4.56 -12.18
C HIS A 64 2.60 -4.56 -10.68
N CYS A 65 1.79 -3.95 -9.82
CA CYS A 65 1.93 -4.00 -8.37
C CYS A 65 0.90 -4.96 -7.77
N ASP A 66 1.29 -5.69 -6.72
CA ASP A 66 0.33 -6.46 -5.93
C ASP A 66 -0.59 -5.50 -5.17
N VAL A 67 -1.88 -5.81 -5.08
CA VAL A 67 -2.88 -4.97 -4.43
C VAL A 67 -3.39 -5.62 -3.16
N VAL A 68 -3.32 -4.89 -2.04
CA VAL A 68 -3.70 -5.38 -0.72
C VAL A 68 -4.57 -4.36 0.01
N ALA A 69 -5.66 -4.81 0.63
CA ALA A 69 -6.45 -3.98 1.52
C ALA A 69 -5.65 -3.65 2.80
N TYR A 70 -5.68 -2.40 3.25
CA TYR A 70 -4.93 -1.95 4.42
C TYR A 70 -5.22 -2.77 5.68
N ALA A 71 -6.47 -3.17 5.91
CA ALA A 71 -6.81 -4.02 7.06
C ALA A 71 -6.02 -5.35 7.06
N ALA A 72 -5.86 -5.97 5.89
CA ALA A 72 -5.09 -7.20 5.74
C ALA A 72 -3.59 -6.95 5.89
N ALA A 73 -3.08 -5.88 5.28
CA ALA A 73 -1.67 -5.49 5.36
C ALA A 73 -1.27 -5.13 6.81
N ALA A 74 -2.11 -4.38 7.52
CA ALA A 74 -1.89 -3.99 8.91
C ALA A 74 -1.87 -5.20 9.84
N ARG A 75 -2.80 -6.15 9.67
CA ARG A 75 -2.81 -7.40 10.41
C ARG A 75 -1.55 -8.22 10.17
N ALA A 76 -1.11 -8.34 8.91
CA ALA A 76 0.09 -9.09 8.55
C ALA A 76 1.37 -8.44 9.11
N ALA A 77 1.42 -7.11 9.13
CA ALA A 77 2.52 -6.33 9.70
C ALA A 77 2.47 -6.16 11.23
N GLY A 78 1.41 -6.64 11.89
CA GLY A 78 1.26 -6.54 13.34
C GLY A 78 1.02 -5.11 13.84
N VAL A 79 0.37 -4.25 13.05
CA VAL A 79 0.10 -2.84 13.39
C VAL A 79 -1.39 -2.54 13.53
N ASN A 80 -1.70 -1.54 14.36
CA ASN A 80 -3.07 -1.17 14.68
C ASN A 80 -3.82 -0.59 13.47
N ASN A 81 -5.02 -1.08 13.22
CA ASN A 81 -5.95 -0.60 12.20
C ASN A 81 -7.04 0.24 12.88
N HIS A 82 -7.18 1.53 12.50
CA HIS A 82 -8.22 2.41 13.05
C HIS A 82 -9.40 2.48 12.07
N LEU A 83 -10.10 1.36 11.88
CA LEU A 83 -11.43 1.40 11.29
C LEU A 83 -12.38 1.75 12.43
N ASN A 84 -12.80 3.02 12.50
CA ASN A 84 -13.96 3.42 13.30
C ASN A 84 -15.23 2.84 12.67
#